data_AF-A0A8T2SY92-F1
#
_entry.id   AF-A0A8T2SY92-F1
#
_cell.length_a   1.000
_cell.length_b   1.000
_cell.length_c   1.000
_cell.angle_alpha   90.00
_cell.angle_beta   90.00
_cell.angle_gamma   90.00
#
_symmetry.space_group_name_H-M   'P 1'
#
loop_
_entity.id
_entity.type
_entity.pdbx_description
1 polymer ?
#
loop_
_entity_poly.entity_id
_entity_poly.type
_entity_poly.pdbx_seq_one_letter_code
_entity_poly.pdbx_strand_id
1 'polypeptide(L)'
;MTGNDSEIINQNLNIMYQEVVTNDVAELFIGGPYRTGLDISNSTVLNAPLGGSIENGIHNAMHYWTGDPRQPLLQDMGTFSYASRDPIFYAHHSNLDRLWDKWRHGMPGGPRKDYSDPDFLNAEFYFYDENARLVKVNVRDGLDIKKLGYGYPDIDADELWINYSPLPVTTGSAVAAARAMGVPEIGAFPLNGTIVLESALSGIVKAPYSKSKASHQREVLVIEGLHVSRESFVSVVAFVNLRYANSSTATSGAEYVGTFNLVASRGKTITTNV
;
A
#
# COMPACT_ATOMS: atom_id res chain seq x y z
N MET A 1 19.11 -22.77 -4.22
CA MET A 1 17.80 -22.13 -4.42
C MET A 1 17.10 -22.91 -5.49
N THR A 2 15.92 -23.44 -5.18
CA THR A 2 15.06 -24.04 -6.21
C THR A 2 14.53 -22.93 -7.12
N GLY A 3 14.07 -23.25 -8.34
CA GLY A 3 13.55 -22.23 -9.26
C GLY A 3 12.43 -21.37 -8.67
N ASN A 4 11.69 -21.90 -7.71
CA ASN A 4 10.61 -21.21 -7.00
C ASN A 4 11.13 -20.14 -6.02
N ASP A 5 12.28 -20.36 -5.36
CA ASP A 5 12.83 -19.43 -4.38
C ASP A 5 13.28 -18.12 -5.05
N SER A 6 13.93 -18.24 -6.22
CA SER A 6 14.41 -17.07 -6.97
C SER A 6 13.25 -16.23 -7.51
N GLU A 7 12.13 -16.85 -7.89
CA GLU A 7 10.94 -16.13 -8.33
C GLU A 7 10.30 -15.35 -7.17
N ILE A 8 10.13 -15.98 -6.00
CA ILE A 8 9.60 -15.33 -4.79
C ILE A 8 10.47 -14.13 -4.38
N ILE A 9 11.80 -14.27 -4.42
CA ILE A 9 12.71 -13.17 -4.10
C ILE A 9 12.49 -11.98 -5.04
N ASN A 10 12.43 -12.21 -6.36
CA ASN A 10 12.22 -11.12 -7.32
C ASN A 10 10.85 -10.45 -7.15
N GLN A 11 9.81 -11.21 -6.84
CA GLN A 11 8.49 -10.66 -6.52
C GLN A 11 8.54 -9.78 -5.27
N ASN A 12 9.18 -10.24 -4.19
CA ASN A 12 9.33 -9.46 -2.97
C ASN A 12 10.15 -8.17 -3.19
N LEU A 13 11.22 -8.24 -3.98
CA LEU A 13 12.03 -7.07 -4.32
C LEU A 13 11.23 -6.05 -5.15
N ASN A 14 10.43 -6.49 -6.13
CA ASN A 14 9.59 -5.58 -6.90
C ASN A 14 8.47 -4.98 -6.03
N ILE A 15 7.85 -5.77 -5.15
CA ILE A 15 6.86 -5.24 -4.21
C ILE A 15 7.49 -4.17 -3.33
N MET A 16 8.66 -4.41 -2.72
CA MET A 16 9.38 -3.39 -1.95
C MET A 16 9.71 -2.15 -2.78
N TYR A 17 10.13 -2.33 -4.03
CA TYR A 17 10.40 -1.22 -4.95
C TYR A 17 9.14 -0.39 -5.23
N GLN A 18 8.01 -1.02 -5.55
CA GLN A 18 6.75 -0.30 -5.76
C GLN A 18 6.27 0.37 -4.47
N GLU A 19 6.20 -0.35 -3.35
CA GLU A 19 5.59 0.19 -2.13
C GLU A 19 6.46 1.27 -1.45
N VAL A 20 7.80 1.23 -1.59
CA VAL A 20 8.71 2.16 -0.88
C VAL A 20 9.45 3.12 -1.81
N VAL A 21 9.87 2.68 -3.00
CA VAL A 21 10.72 3.51 -3.89
C VAL A 21 9.86 4.41 -4.77
N THR A 22 8.87 3.86 -5.48
CA THR A 22 8.06 4.63 -6.46
C THR A 22 7.08 5.59 -5.77
N ASN A 23 6.66 5.26 -4.55
CA ASN A 23 5.82 6.12 -3.71
C ASN A 23 6.66 7.12 -2.90
N ASP A 24 7.09 8.20 -3.53
CA ASP A 24 8.05 9.19 -3.01
C ASP A 24 7.42 10.49 -2.44
N VAL A 25 6.11 10.51 -2.20
CA VAL A 25 5.41 11.56 -1.42
C VAL A 25 4.61 10.96 -0.28
N ALA A 26 4.43 11.75 0.78
CA ALA A 26 3.67 11.37 1.97
C ALA A 26 2.28 10.80 1.63
N GLU A 27 1.52 11.45 0.74
CA GLU A 27 0.17 11.02 0.38
C GLU A 27 0.10 9.60 -0.17
N LEU A 28 1.09 9.19 -0.94
CA LEU A 28 1.15 7.83 -1.47
C LEU A 28 1.79 6.85 -0.47
N PHE A 29 2.78 7.30 0.31
CA PHE A 29 3.55 6.43 1.19
C PHE A 29 2.89 6.17 2.54
N ILE A 30 2.48 7.23 3.25
CA ILE A 30 1.85 7.14 4.58
C ILE A 30 0.33 7.23 4.53
N GLY A 31 -0.24 7.64 3.40
CA GLY A 31 -1.68 7.71 3.20
C GLY A 31 -2.27 9.10 3.38
N GLY A 32 -3.55 9.23 3.06
CA GLY A 32 -4.29 10.49 3.03
C GLY A 32 -4.76 10.97 4.41
N PRO A 33 -5.19 12.24 4.53
CA PRO A 33 -5.55 12.82 5.80
C PRO A 33 -6.83 12.23 6.38
N TYR A 34 -6.80 11.88 7.67
CA TYR A 34 -7.97 11.51 8.48
C TYR A 34 -8.18 12.55 9.59
N ARG A 35 -9.33 13.21 9.61
CA ARG A 35 -9.62 14.34 10.50
C ARG A 35 -10.91 14.13 11.30
N THR A 36 -10.98 14.74 12.48
CA THR A 36 -12.20 14.76 13.29
C THR A 36 -13.37 15.34 12.50
N GLY A 37 -14.51 14.66 12.49
CA GLY A 37 -15.71 15.09 11.77
C GLY A 37 -15.72 14.73 10.29
N LEU A 38 -14.70 14.05 9.77
CA LEU A 38 -14.72 13.48 8.43
C LEU A 38 -15.82 12.41 8.36
N ASP A 39 -16.86 12.69 7.56
CA ASP A 39 -17.90 11.72 7.30
C ASP A 39 -17.43 10.71 6.26
N ILE A 40 -17.12 9.50 6.73
CA ILE A 40 -16.70 8.39 5.87
C ILE A 40 -17.86 7.51 5.38
N SER A 41 -19.12 7.87 5.70
CA SER A 41 -20.29 7.10 5.26
C SER A 41 -20.58 7.24 3.77
N ASN A 42 -20.23 8.40 3.19
CA ASN A 42 -20.34 8.74 1.77
C ASN A 42 -19.00 9.24 1.20
N SER A 43 -17.86 8.71 1.69
CA SER A 43 -16.55 9.10 1.19
C SER A 43 -16.51 9.04 -0.34
N THR A 44 -16.35 10.20 -0.97
CA THR A 44 -15.96 10.27 -2.37
C THR A 44 -14.45 10.02 -2.46
N VAL A 45 -14.00 9.62 -3.64
CA VAL A 45 -12.63 9.66 -4.20
C VAL A 45 -11.63 10.59 -3.51
N LEU A 46 -12.06 11.82 -3.22
CA LEU A 46 -11.21 12.90 -2.73
C LEU A 46 -11.10 12.95 -1.19
N ASN A 47 -11.97 12.23 -0.47
CA ASN A 47 -12.20 12.41 0.96
C ASN A 47 -12.13 11.11 1.78
N ALA A 48 -11.97 9.93 1.17
CA ALA A 48 -11.65 8.72 1.93
C ALA A 48 -10.16 8.77 2.31
N PRO A 49 -9.78 8.48 3.58
CA PRO A 49 -8.37 8.35 3.92
C PRO A 49 -7.79 7.19 3.10
N LEU A 50 -6.87 7.49 2.19
CA LEU A 50 -6.05 6.48 1.54
C LEU A 50 -5.18 5.84 2.62
N GLY A 51 -5.21 4.52 2.76
CA GLY A 51 -4.08 3.83 3.39
C GLY A 51 -2.84 4.05 2.51
N GLY A 52 -1.69 4.31 3.11
CA GLY A 52 -0.45 4.44 2.36
C GLY A 52 -0.03 3.14 1.70
N SER A 53 0.87 3.21 0.73
CA SER A 53 1.48 2.05 0.06
C SER A 53 2.07 1.06 1.08
N ILE A 54 2.74 1.56 2.11
CA ILE A 54 3.35 0.70 3.13
C ILE A 54 2.30 -0.07 3.95
N GLU A 55 1.18 0.58 4.29
CA GLU A 55 0.07 0.00 5.06
C GLU A 55 -0.69 -1.04 4.22
N ASN A 56 -1.09 -0.64 3.02
CA ASN A 56 -1.94 -1.43 2.11
C ASN A 56 -1.18 -2.56 1.41
N GLY A 57 0.12 -2.41 1.20
CA GLY A 57 0.97 -3.42 0.58
C GLY A 57 1.54 -4.38 1.62
N ILE A 58 2.83 -4.17 1.92
CA ILE A 58 3.67 -5.10 2.69
C ILE A 58 3.23 -5.29 4.14
N HIS A 59 2.70 -4.27 4.81
CA HIS A 59 2.21 -4.39 6.20
C HIS A 59 1.05 -5.38 6.29
N ASN A 60 -0.01 -5.16 5.50
CA ASN A 60 -1.21 -6.00 5.50
C ASN A 60 -0.91 -7.42 4.98
N ALA A 61 -0.01 -7.57 4.00
CA ALA A 61 0.43 -8.87 3.51
C ALA A 61 1.12 -9.71 4.61
N MET A 62 1.98 -9.09 5.42
CA MET A 62 2.67 -9.78 6.52
C MET A 62 1.73 -10.17 7.66
N HIS A 63 0.72 -9.34 7.96
CA HIS A 63 -0.35 -9.71 8.88
C HIS A 63 -1.07 -10.98 8.43
N TYR A 64 -1.49 -11.01 7.16
CA TYR A 64 -2.16 -12.17 6.57
C TYR A 64 -1.28 -13.42 6.58
N TRP A 65 -0.03 -13.29 6.11
CA TRP A 65 0.89 -14.42 5.97
C TRP A 65 1.24 -15.08 7.33
N THR A 66 1.32 -14.26 8.39
CA THR A 66 1.70 -14.74 9.72
C THR A 66 0.50 -15.27 10.52
N GLY A 67 -0.73 -14.90 10.17
CA GLY A 67 -1.95 -15.34 10.85
C GLY A 67 -2.21 -16.85 10.74
N ASP A 68 -2.82 -17.47 11.75
CA ASP A 68 -3.13 -18.91 11.72
C ASP A 68 -4.41 -19.17 10.92
N PRO A 69 -4.34 -19.86 9.76
CA PRO A 69 -5.52 -20.13 8.93
C PRO A 69 -6.57 -21.02 9.61
N ARG A 70 -6.25 -21.64 10.75
CA ARG A 70 -7.17 -22.48 11.53
C ARG A 70 -7.99 -21.68 12.54
N GLN A 71 -7.63 -20.42 12.79
CA GLN A 71 -8.32 -19.55 13.75
C GLN A 71 -9.32 -18.63 13.05
N PRO A 72 -10.43 -18.26 13.71
CA PRO A 72 -11.35 -17.26 13.17
C PRO A 72 -10.61 -15.94 12.89
N LEU A 73 -10.79 -15.37 11.69
CA LEU A 73 -10.10 -14.14 11.23
C LEU A 73 -8.57 -14.25 11.21
N LEU A 74 -8.00 -15.46 11.12
CA LEU A 74 -6.55 -15.65 11.03
C LEU A 74 -5.77 -15.16 12.27
N GLN A 75 -6.37 -15.28 13.47
CA GLN A 75 -5.71 -14.88 14.72
C GLN A 75 -4.35 -15.59 14.91
N ASP A 76 -3.37 -14.96 15.55
CA ASP A 76 -3.42 -13.60 16.09
C ASP A 76 -3.10 -12.54 15.03
N MET A 77 -1.98 -12.68 14.31
CA MET A 77 -1.45 -11.66 13.38
C MET A 77 -2.40 -11.26 12.24
N GLY A 78 -3.28 -12.14 11.76
CA GLY A 78 -4.14 -11.85 10.61
C GLY A 78 -5.37 -11.00 10.89
N THR A 79 -5.50 -10.44 12.10
CA THR A 79 -6.56 -9.48 12.48
C THR A 79 -6.06 -8.48 13.51
N PHE A 80 -6.31 -7.18 13.29
CA PHE A 80 -5.80 -6.12 14.17
C PHE A 80 -6.27 -6.19 15.62
N SER A 81 -7.46 -6.76 15.89
CA SER A 81 -7.95 -6.93 17.27
C SER A 81 -7.11 -7.88 18.13
N TYR A 82 -6.31 -8.73 17.49
CA TYR A 82 -5.57 -9.80 18.16
C TYR A 82 -4.07 -9.80 17.83
N ALA A 83 -3.64 -9.11 16.77
CA ALA A 83 -2.28 -9.16 16.26
C ALA A 83 -1.19 -8.95 17.32
N SER A 84 -1.39 -8.01 18.25
CA SER A 84 -0.42 -7.70 19.32
C SER A 84 -0.23 -8.79 20.37
N ARG A 85 -1.04 -9.86 20.35
CA ARG A 85 -0.84 -11.03 21.21
C ARG A 85 0.35 -11.87 20.77
N ASP A 86 0.68 -11.85 19.48
CA ASP A 86 1.90 -12.46 18.96
C ASP A 86 3.06 -11.47 19.12
N PRO A 87 4.14 -11.81 19.87
CA PRO A 87 5.29 -10.93 20.02
C PRO A 87 5.95 -10.49 18.71
N ILE A 88 5.79 -11.25 17.61
CA ILE A 88 6.35 -10.88 16.30
C ILE A 88 5.72 -9.59 15.74
N PHE A 89 4.52 -9.24 16.20
CA PHE A 89 3.84 -7.97 15.89
C PHE A 89 4.76 -6.77 16.10
N TYR A 90 5.45 -6.73 17.23
CA TYR A 90 6.31 -5.60 17.58
C TYR A 90 7.57 -5.55 16.71
N ALA A 91 8.14 -6.70 16.34
CA ALA A 91 9.28 -6.76 15.42
C ALA A 91 8.88 -6.36 13.98
N HIS A 92 7.70 -6.79 13.53
CA HIS A 92 7.11 -6.37 12.26
C HIS A 92 6.93 -4.85 12.20
N HIS A 93 6.26 -4.27 13.20
CA HIS A 93 6.04 -2.82 13.27
C HIS A 93 7.34 -2.02 13.48
N SER A 94 8.35 -2.58 14.15
CA SER A 94 9.68 -1.95 14.22
C SER A 94 10.35 -1.87 12.85
N ASN A 95 10.20 -2.88 11.98
CA ASN A 95 10.72 -2.79 10.62
C ASN A 95 9.93 -1.79 9.75
N LEU A 96 8.62 -1.63 9.98
CA LEU A 96 7.82 -0.61 9.29
C LEU A 96 8.23 0.81 9.71
N ASP A 97 8.48 1.02 11.01
CA ASP A 97 9.02 2.27 11.54
C ASP A 97 10.43 2.57 10.97
N ARG A 98 11.29 1.55 10.87
CA ARG A 98 12.57 1.65 10.15
C ARG A 98 12.40 2.04 8.69
N LEU A 99 11.46 1.44 7.97
CA LEU A 99 11.22 1.77 6.56
C LEU A 99 10.75 3.20 6.38
N TRP A 100 9.96 3.74 7.31
CA TRP A 100 9.61 5.17 7.31
C TRP A 100 10.83 6.06 7.52
N ASP A 101 11.71 5.74 8.48
CA ASP A 101 12.96 6.49 8.68
C ASP A 101 13.87 6.44 7.44
N LYS A 102 14.06 5.26 6.85
CA LYS A 102 14.80 5.05 5.60
C LYS A 102 14.18 5.84 4.44
N TRP A 103 12.84 5.83 4.31
CA TRP A 103 12.11 6.55 3.28
C TRP A 103 12.36 8.06 3.34
N ARG A 104 12.38 8.64 4.55
CA ARG A 104 12.61 10.08 4.76
C ARG A 104 14.05 10.51 4.53
N HIS A 105 15.01 9.68 4.91
CA HIS A 105 16.40 10.13 5.06
C HIS A 105 17.43 9.39 4.21
N GLY A 106 17.12 8.15 3.78
CA GLY A 106 18.09 7.27 3.13
C GLY A 106 17.72 6.84 1.71
N MET A 107 16.74 7.47 1.07
CA MET A 107 16.37 7.18 -0.32
C MET A 107 17.26 7.91 -1.33
N PRO A 108 17.54 7.30 -2.50
CA PRO A 108 18.11 8.01 -3.64
C PRO A 108 17.24 9.21 -4.04
N GLY A 109 17.88 10.28 -4.52
CA GLY A 109 17.18 11.53 -4.88
C GLY A 109 17.04 12.54 -3.74
N GLY A 110 17.49 12.19 -2.53
CA GLY A 110 17.52 13.08 -1.38
C GLY A 110 16.37 12.86 -0.39
N PRO A 111 16.33 13.64 0.70
CA PRO A 111 15.36 13.43 1.76
C PRO A 111 13.93 13.70 1.28
N ARG A 112 13.02 12.81 1.68
CA ARG A 112 11.58 12.92 1.44
C ARG A 112 10.91 13.60 2.63
N LYS A 113 9.79 14.28 2.39
CA LYS A 113 9.10 15.09 3.40
C LYS A 113 7.80 14.42 3.84
N ASP A 114 7.62 14.34 5.15
CA ASP A 114 6.32 14.08 5.78
C ASP A 114 5.36 15.27 5.62
N TYR A 115 4.13 15.09 6.07
CA TYR A 115 3.15 16.15 6.18
C TYR A 115 3.58 17.26 7.15
N SER A 116 3.46 18.50 6.68
CA SER A 116 3.56 19.71 7.51
C SER A 116 2.20 20.27 7.93
N ASP A 117 1.11 19.53 7.65
CA ASP A 117 -0.25 19.94 7.98
C ASP A 117 -0.41 20.04 9.51
N PRO A 118 -0.87 21.18 10.05
CA PRO A 118 -1.11 21.33 11.49
C PRO A 118 -2.06 20.29 12.08
N ASP A 119 -3.08 19.81 11.36
CA ASP A 119 -4.01 18.79 11.85
C ASP A 119 -3.28 17.46 12.07
N PHE A 120 -2.39 17.10 11.13
CA PHE A 120 -1.52 15.93 11.27
C PHE A 120 -0.54 16.12 12.43
N LEU A 121 0.19 17.23 12.46
CA LEU A 121 1.22 17.50 13.47
C LEU A 121 0.69 17.67 14.89
N ASN A 122 -0.57 18.09 15.05
CA ASN A 122 -1.24 18.25 16.34
C ASN A 122 -2.10 17.03 16.72
N ALA A 123 -2.22 16.00 15.88
CA ALA A 123 -2.99 14.82 16.23
C ALA A 123 -2.42 14.18 17.50
N GLU A 124 -3.29 13.95 18.49
CA GLU A 124 -2.92 13.50 19.83
C GLU A 124 -3.28 12.03 20.05
N PHE A 125 -2.39 11.30 20.71
CA PHE A 125 -2.59 9.92 21.14
C PHE A 125 -2.27 9.78 22.62
N TYR A 126 -2.82 8.74 23.25
CA TYR A 126 -2.64 8.47 24.67
C TYR A 126 -2.04 7.07 24.85
N PHE A 127 -0.93 6.98 25.59
CA PHE A 127 -0.26 5.73 25.90
C PHE A 127 0.03 5.64 27.40
N TYR A 128 0.15 4.42 27.92
CA TYR A 128 0.75 4.21 29.23
C TYR A 128 2.27 4.10 29.09
N ASP A 129 3.01 4.84 29.91
CA ASP A 129 4.47 4.74 30.00
C ASP A 129 4.90 3.52 30.86
N GLU A 130 6.20 3.31 30.99
CA GLU A 130 6.79 2.22 31.78
C GLU A 130 6.49 2.31 33.28
N ASN A 131 6.01 3.47 33.76
CA ASN A 131 5.60 3.71 35.15
C ASN A 131 4.07 3.67 35.32
N ALA A 132 3.35 3.14 34.32
CA ALA A 132 1.89 3.06 34.27
C ALA A 132 1.18 4.43 34.37
N ARG A 133 1.83 5.50 33.92
CA ARG A 133 1.22 6.83 33.82
C ARG A 133 0.65 7.03 32.42
N LEU A 134 -0.56 7.58 32.35
CA LEU A 134 -1.16 7.96 31.08
C LEU A 134 -0.48 9.22 30.56
N VAL A 135 0.19 9.11 29.42
CA VAL A 135 0.92 10.20 28.76
C VAL A 135 0.23 10.53 27.44
N LYS A 136 0.08 11.83 27.20
CA LYS A 136 -0.39 12.36 25.93
C LYS A 136 0.79 12.68 25.04
N VAL A 137 0.79 12.17 23.82
CA VAL A 137 1.80 12.43 22.79
C VAL A 137 1.13 13.02 21.56
N ASN A 138 1.91 13.66 20.69
CA ASN A 138 1.45 14.16 19.41
C ASN A 138 2.38 13.66 18.30
N VAL A 139 1.93 13.77 17.05
CA VAL A 139 2.71 13.31 15.88
C VAL A 139 4.03 14.07 15.75
N ARG A 140 4.03 15.41 15.90
CA ARG A 140 5.25 16.23 15.70
C ARG A 140 6.43 15.80 16.58
N ASP A 141 6.16 15.38 17.80
CA ASP A 141 7.18 14.95 18.76
C ASP A 141 7.73 13.56 18.40
N GLY A 142 6.98 12.77 17.62
CA GLY A 142 7.37 11.47 17.10
C GLY A 142 8.17 11.50 15.79
N LEU A 143 8.21 12.63 15.08
CA LEU A 143 8.87 12.71 13.77
C LEU A 143 10.39 12.60 13.83
N ASP A 144 11.02 12.94 14.95
CA ASP A 144 12.48 12.86 15.13
C ASP A 144 12.83 11.71 16.09
N ILE A 145 13.07 10.53 15.53
CA ILE A 145 13.33 9.31 16.31
C ILE A 145 14.59 9.42 17.19
N LYS A 146 15.54 10.30 16.82
CA LYS A 146 16.73 10.54 17.64
C LYS A 146 16.39 11.27 18.93
N LYS A 147 15.39 12.16 18.93
CA LYS A 147 14.87 12.79 20.16
C LYS A 147 14.11 11.80 21.04
N LEU A 148 13.56 10.74 20.44
CA LEU A 148 12.97 9.61 21.17
C LEU A 148 14.02 8.65 21.74
N GLY A 149 15.31 8.85 21.40
CA GLY A 149 16.42 8.10 21.98
C GLY A 149 16.76 6.78 21.28
N TYR A 150 16.29 6.57 20.04
CA TYR A 150 16.62 5.38 19.25
C TYR A 150 16.96 5.70 17.78
N GLY A 151 17.40 4.66 17.06
CA GLY A 151 17.68 4.71 15.62
C GLY A 151 17.92 3.31 15.07
N TYR A 152 17.98 3.19 13.74
CA TYR A 152 18.19 1.92 13.05
C TYR A 152 19.56 1.87 12.36
N PRO A 153 20.18 0.69 12.27
CA PRO A 153 21.38 0.52 11.46
C PRO A 153 21.04 0.57 9.96
N ASP A 154 22.01 0.99 9.17
CA ASP A 154 21.98 0.78 7.71
C ASP A 154 22.08 -0.73 7.42
N ILE A 155 21.28 -1.19 6.44
CA ILE A 155 21.22 -2.58 6.04
C ILE A 155 21.62 -2.67 4.56
N ASP A 156 22.77 -3.28 4.27
CA ASP A 156 23.30 -3.40 2.90
C ASP A 156 22.32 -4.08 1.93
N ALA A 157 21.51 -5.02 2.44
CA ALA A 157 20.49 -5.71 1.65
C ALA A 157 19.37 -4.77 1.14
N ASP A 158 19.26 -3.54 1.66
CA ASP A 158 18.30 -2.57 1.15
C ASP A 158 18.55 -2.21 -0.31
N GLU A 159 19.82 -2.20 -0.72
CA GLU A 159 20.21 -1.88 -2.09
C GLU A 159 19.58 -2.82 -3.12
N LEU A 160 19.17 -4.03 -2.72
CA LEU A 160 18.51 -5.00 -3.59
C LEU A 160 17.12 -4.55 -4.03
N TRP A 161 16.35 -3.93 -3.12
CA TRP A 161 15.00 -3.45 -3.44
C TRP A 161 15.00 -1.97 -3.85
N ILE A 162 15.95 -1.16 -3.35
CA ILE A 162 16.10 0.24 -3.77
C ILE A 162 16.46 0.32 -5.26
N ASN A 163 17.40 -0.51 -5.71
CA ASN A 163 17.88 -0.52 -7.09
C ASN A 163 17.18 -1.57 -7.97
N TYR A 164 16.11 -2.19 -7.47
CA TYR A 164 15.37 -3.15 -8.26
C TYR A 164 14.82 -2.48 -9.52
N SER A 165 15.02 -3.12 -10.67
CA SER A 165 14.57 -2.60 -11.96
C SER A 165 13.69 -3.65 -12.61
N PRO A 166 12.35 -3.52 -12.47
CA PRO A 166 11.44 -4.50 -13.05
C PRO A 166 11.52 -4.43 -14.58
N LEU A 167 11.60 -5.58 -15.23
CA LEU A 167 11.63 -5.69 -16.68
C LEU A 167 10.21 -5.85 -17.24
N PRO A 168 9.86 -5.16 -18.35
CA PRO A 168 8.59 -5.39 -19.02
C PRO A 168 8.47 -6.85 -19.49
N VAL A 169 7.31 -7.46 -19.25
CA VAL A 169 7.02 -8.83 -19.73
C VAL A 169 6.23 -8.82 -21.05
N THR A 170 5.67 -7.67 -21.43
CA THR A 170 4.91 -7.50 -22.68
C THR A 170 5.66 -6.67 -23.71
N THR A 171 5.35 -6.92 -24.98
CA THR A 171 5.85 -6.14 -26.12
C THR A 171 4.68 -5.63 -26.97
N GLY A 172 4.81 -4.43 -27.54
CA GLY A 172 3.84 -3.84 -28.48
C GLY A 172 2.77 -2.96 -27.82
N SER A 173 1.79 -2.50 -28.62
CA SER A 173 0.73 -1.61 -28.13
C SER A 173 -0.33 -2.37 -27.32
N ALA A 174 -0.35 -2.15 -26.01
CA ALA A 174 -1.33 -2.77 -25.11
C ALA A 174 -2.78 -2.41 -25.46
N VAL A 175 -3.03 -1.16 -25.87
CA VAL A 175 -4.40 -0.66 -26.15
C VAL A 175 -5.00 -1.30 -27.41
N ALA A 176 -4.22 -1.39 -28.50
CA ALA A 176 -4.72 -1.99 -29.74
C ALA A 176 -5.06 -3.48 -29.55
N ALA A 177 -4.20 -4.21 -28.83
CA ALA A 177 -4.43 -5.60 -28.47
C ALA A 177 -5.65 -5.76 -27.54
N ALA A 178 -5.81 -4.89 -26.55
CA ALA A 178 -6.95 -4.89 -25.64
C ALA A 178 -8.28 -4.67 -26.40
N ARG A 179 -8.32 -3.70 -27.33
CA ARG A 179 -9.50 -3.46 -28.19
C ARG A 179 -9.83 -4.66 -29.07
N ALA A 180 -8.83 -5.31 -29.65
CA ALA A 180 -9.02 -6.52 -30.46
C ALA A 180 -9.59 -7.70 -29.64
N MET A 181 -9.32 -7.73 -28.33
CA MET A 181 -9.87 -8.72 -27.39
C MET A 181 -11.22 -8.30 -26.79
N GLY A 182 -11.78 -7.16 -27.18
CA GLY A 182 -13.05 -6.67 -26.65
C GLY A 182 -12.99 -6.15 -25.21
N VAL A 183 -11.80 -5.76 -24.71
CA VAL A 183 -11.66 -5.15 -23.39
C VAL A 183 -12.40 -3.80 -23.37
N PRO A 184 -13.31 -3.55 -22.41
CA PRO A 184 -14.11 -2.34 -22.37
C PRO A 184 -13.27 -1.11 -22.00
N GLU A 185 -13.69 0.07 -22.47
CA GLU A 185 -13.18 1.34 -21.96
C GLU A 185 -13.83 1.63 -20.60
N ILE A 186 -13.00 1.89 -19.59
CA ILE A 186 -13.44 2.26 -18.23
C ILE A 186 -13.15 3.76 -18.06
N GLY A 187 -14.22 4.54 -17.93
CA GLY A 187 -14.16 5.98 -17.73
C GLY A 187 -14.05 6.39 -16.26
N ALA A 188 -13.75 7.67 -16.02
CA ALA A 188 -13.93 8.28 -14.71
C ALA A 188 -15.39 8.15 -14.28
N PHE A 189 -15.59 7.73 -13.04
CA PHE A 189 -16.86 7.37 -12.44
C PHE A 189 -18.01 8.38 -12.74
N PRO A 190 -19.27 7.91 -12.83
CA PRO A 190 -19.70 6.53 -12.64
C PRO A 190 -19.52 5.68 -13.89
N LEU A 191 -18.88 4.52 -13.73
CA LEU A 191 -19.38 3.33 -14.40
C LEU A 191 -20.88 3.26 -14.07
N ASN A 192 -21.75 3.08 -15.08
CA ASN A 192 -23.17 2.83 -14.83
C ASN A 192 -23.33 1.48 -14.14
N GLY A 193 -23.13 1.43 -12.82
CA GLY A 193 -23.30 0.24 -11.98
C GLY A 193 -22.07 -0.16 -11.17
N THR A 194 -22.29 -1.13 -10.28
CA THR A 194 -21.25 -1.81 -9.50
C THR A 194 -20.60 -2.89 -10.36
N ILE A 195 -19.27 -2.89 -10.49
CA ILE A 195 -18.53 -4.03 -11.04
C ILE A 195 -18.28 -5.02 -9.90
N VAL A 196 -18.82 -6.23 -10.01
CA VAL A 196 -18.50 -7.31 -9.07
C VAL A 196 -17.19 -7.96 -9.53
N LEU A 197 -16.16 -7.88 -8.69
CA LEU A 197 -14.84 -8.43 -8.98
C LEU A 197 -14.79 -9.91 -8.59
N GLU A 198 -15.46 -10.78 -9.35
CA GLU A 198 -15.41 -12.24 -9.14
C GLU A 198 -14.17 -12.89 -9.76
N SER A 199 -13.55 -12.21 -10.74
CA SER A 199 -12.37 -12.65 -11.47
C SER A 199 -11.53 -11.45 -11.92
N ALA A 200 -10.47 -11.68 -12.69
CA ALA A 200 -9.61 -10.62 -13.20
C ALA A 200 -10.42 -9.61 -14.06
N LEU A 201 -10.37 -8.34 -13.67
CA LEU A 201 -10.95 -7.23 -14.42
C LEU A 201 -9.87 -6.62 -15.32
N SER A 202 -10.18 -6.48 -16.62
CA SER A 202 -9.37 -5.71 -17.56
C SER A 202 -10.18 -4.55 -18.10
N GLY A 203 -9.57 -3.37 -18.17
CA GLY A 203 -10.20 -2.16 -18.68
C GLY A 203 -9.21 -1.22 -19.34
N ILE A 204 -9.65 -0.52 -20.38
CA ILE A 204 -8.88 0.53 -21.03
C ILE A 204 -9.21 1.85 -20.32
N VAL A 205 -8.24 2.40 -19.61
CA VAL A 205 -8.36 3.70 -18.91
C VAL A 205 -7.71 4.79 -19.75
N LYS A 206 -8.39 5.93 -19.88
CA LYS A 206 -7.86 7.09 -20.61
C LYS A 206 -6.85 7.83 -19.74
N ALA A 207 -5.59 7.82 -20.16
CA ALA A 207 -4.56 8.67 -19.55
C ALA A 207 -4.95 10.17 -19.67
N PRO A 208 -4.71 11.00 -18.64
CA PRO A 208 -5.05 12.41 -18.65
C PRO A 208 -4.25 13.21 -19.69
N TYR A 209 -3.10 12.69 -20.14
CA TYR A 209 -2.24 13.33 -21.12
C TYR A 209 -1.86 12.38 -22.27
N SER A 210 -1.84 12.87 -23.51
CA SER A 210 -1.54 12.08 -24.71
C SER A 210 -0.05 11.81 -24.95
N LYS A 211 0.82 12.48 -24.19
CA LYS A 211 2.28 12.32 -24.19
C LYS A 211 2.76 12.42 -22.75
N SER A 212 3.73 11.57 -22.38
CA SER A 212 4.57 11.74 -21.19
C SER A 212 5.01 13.21 -21.11
N LYS A 213 4.45 13.97 -20.16
CA LYS A 213 4.99 15.28 -19.83
C LYS A 213 6.34 15.11 -19.13
N ALA A 214 7.07 16.22 -18.98
CA ALA A 214 8.37 16.25 -18.33
C ALA A 214 8.40 15.44 -17.02
N SER A 215 9.59 14.93 -16.66
CA SER A 215 9.91 14.02 -15.56
C SER A 215 9.43 14.39 -14.14
N HIS A 216 8.66 15.46 -13.97
CA HIS A 216 8.21 16.01 -12.70
C HIS A 216 6.70 15.94 -12.48
N GLN A 217 5.90 15.49 -13.47
CA GLN A 217 4.47 15.22 -13.27
C GLN A 217 4.26 13.71 -13.13
N ARG A 218 3.76 13.30 -11.95
CA ARG A 218 3.41 11.91 -11.68
C ARG A 218 2.01 11.63 -12.21
N GLU A 219 1.85 10.45 -12.80
CA GLU A 219 0.56 9.90 -13.16
C GLU A 219 0.24 8.81 -12.14
N VAL A 220 -0.90 8.96 -11.46
CA VAL A 220 -1.35 8.04 -10.42
C VAL A 220 -2.62 7.37 -10.94
N LEU A 221 -2.63 6.03 -10.95
CA LEU A 221 -3.84 5.26 -11.13
C LEU A 221 -4.61 5.27 -9.80
N VAL A 222 -5.88 5.65 -9.84
CA VAL A 222 -6.76 5.66 -8.67
C VAL A 222 -7.91 4.69 -8.91
N ILE A 223 -8.14 3.78 -7.96
CA ILE A 223 -9.25 2.84 -7.93
C ILE A 223 -10.18 3.25 -6.78
N GLU A 224 -11.40 3.63 -7.13
CA GLU A 224 -12.31 4.31 -6.21
C GLU A 224 -13.55 3.47 -5.94
N GLY A 225 -14.18 3.71 -4.78
CA GLY A 225 -15.47 3.09 -4.46
C GLY A 225 -15.37 1.58 -4.28
N LEU A 226 -14.25 1.09 -3.75
CA LEU A 226 -14.07 -0.33 -3.49
C LEU A 226 -14.94 -0.75 -2.31
N HIS A 227 -15.95 -1.57 -2.60
CA HIS A 227 -16.84 -2.17 -1.61
C HIS A 227 -16.42 -3.62 -1.38
N VAL A 228 -15.83 -3.90 -0.22
CA VAL A 228 -15.27 -5.21 0.11
C VAL A 228 -15.77 -5.70 1.46
N SER A 229 -15.93 -7.03 1.58
CA SER A 229 -16.17 -7.66 2.87
C SER A 229 -14.92 -7.53 3.75
N ARG A 230 -15.11 -7.24 5.04
CA ARG A 230 -14.03 -7.26 6.05
C ARG A 230 -13.93 -8.58 6.79
N GLU A 231 -14.84 -9.52 6.54
CA GLU A 231 -14.85 -10.79 7.27
C GLU A 231 -13.76 -11.76 6.79
N SER A 232 -13.14 -11.46 5.64
CA SER A 232 -11.99 -12.16 5.08
C SER A 232 -10.92 -11.16 4.66
N PHE A 233 -9.69 -11.65 4.54
CA PHE A 233 -8.65 -10.90 3.86
C PHE A 233 -9.02 -10.67 2.39
N VAL A 234 -8.74 -9.48 1.88
CA VAL A 234 -8.94 -9.13 0.47
C VAL A 234 -7.62 -8.62 -0.10
N SER A 235 -7.29 -9.05 -1.31
CA SER A 235 -6.13 -8.59 -2.05
C SER A 235 -6.53 -8.24 -3.48
N VAL A 236 -6.23 -7.02 -3.90
CA VAL A 236 -6.40 -6.54 -5.27
C VAL A 236 -5.02 -6.17 -5.81
N VAL A 237 -4.57 -6.91 -6.82
CA VAL A 237 -3.27 -6.72 -7.45
C VAL A 237 -3.48 -5.98 -8.77
N ALA A 238 -2.83 -4.84 -8.92
CA ALA A 238 -2.98 -3.99 -10.10
C ALA A 238 -1.84 -4.20 -11.09
N PHE A 239 -2.20 -4.37 -12.36
CA PHE A 239 -1.26 -4.40 -13.47
C PHE A 239 -1.66 -3.38 -14.54
N VAL A 240 -0.67 -2.67 -15.08
CA VAL A 240 -0.85 -1.72 -16.18
C VAL A 240 -0.23 -2.31 -17.44
N ASN A 241 -0.93 -2.19 -18.57
CA ASN A 241 -0.51 -2.72 -19.87
C ASN A 241 -0.38 -4.26 -19.96
N LEU A 242 -0.91 -5.02 -18.99
CA LEU A 242 -0.92 -6.49 -18.98
C LEU A 242 -2.32 -7.09 -19.10
N ARG A 243 -2.82 -7.21 -20.33
CA ARG A 243 -4.21 -7.63 -20.64
C ARG A 243 -4.60 -9.06 -20.23
N TYR A 244 -3.65 -9.91 -19.87
CA TYR A 244 -3.88 -11.31 -19.50
C TYR A 244 -3.56 -11.59 -18.02
N ALA A 245 -3.37 -10.53 -17.23
CA ALA A 245 -3.13 -10.65 -15.81
C ALA A 245 -4.29 -11.39 -15.13
N ASN A 246 -3.94 -12.25 -14.20
CA ASN A 246 -4.85 -13.07 -13.41
C ASN A 246 -4.20 -13.38 -12.05
N SER A 247 -4.87 -14.15 -11.19
CA SER A 247 -4.39 -14.46 -9.83
C SER A 247 -3.08 -15.25 -9.76
N SER A 248 -2.62 -15.83 -10.87
CA SER A 248 -1.33 -16.54 -10.96
C SER A 248 -0.24 -15.72 -11.67
N THR A 249 -0.51 -14.46 -11.99
CA THR A 249 0.47 -13.59 -12.66
C THR A 249 1.52 -13.12 -11.67
N ALA A 250 2.80 -13.36 -11.98
CA ALA A 250 3.90 -12.95 -11.14
C ALA A 250 4.01 -11.42 -11.04
N THR A 251 4.35 -10.93 -9.84
CA THR A 251 4.51 -9.50 -9.56
C THR A 251 5.93 -8.98 -9.79
N SER A 252 6.81 -9.73 -10.44
CA SER A 252 8.22 -9.33 -10.66
C SER A 252 8.44 -8.41 -11.87
N GLY A 253 7.44 -8.28 -12.75
CA GLY A 253 7.51 -7.51 -14.00
C GLY A 253 7.15 -6.03 -13.86
N ALA A 254 7.49 -5.23 -14.87
CA ALA A 254 7.26 -3.77 -14.86
C ALA A 254 5.78 -3.38 -14.95
N GLU A 255 4.93 -4.30 -15.41
CA GLU A 255 3.50 -4.10 -15.49
C GLU A 255 2.82 -4.17 -14.12
N TYR A 256 3.44 -4.77 -13.10
CA TYR A 256 2.94 -4.73 -11.73
C TYR A 256 3.15 -3.33 -11.15
N VAL A 257 2.09 -2.70 -10.66
CA VAL A 257 2.12 -1.30 -10.18
C VAL A 257 1.71 -1.12 -8.72
N GLY A 258 1.26 -2.18 -8.05
CA GLY A 258 0.89 -2.11 -6.63
C GLY A 258 -0.16 -3.14 -6.22
N THR A 259 -0.33 -3.27 -4.91
CA THR A 259 -1.35 -4.13 -4.31
C THR A 259 -2.12 -3.39 -3.24
N PHE A 260 -3.44 -3.56 -3.24
CA PHE A 260 -4.28 -3.23 -2.10
C PHE A 260 -4.61 -4.49 -1.32
N ASN A 261 -4.15 -4.57 -0.08
CA ASN A 261 -4.55 -5.61 0.86
C ASN A 261 -5.43 -5.01 1.96
N LEU A 262 -6.43 -5.77 2.38
CA LEU A 262 -7.29 -5.43 3.52
C LEU A 262 -7.29 -6.57 4.52
N VAL A 263 -6.82 -6.30 5.74
CA VAL A 263 -6.81 -7.25 6.85
C VAL A 263 -8.24 -7.50 7.34
N ALA A 264 -8.52 -8.76 7.67
CA ALA A 264 -9.82 -9.19 8.18
C ALA A 264 -10.12 -8.52 9.53
N SER A 265 -11.36 -8.10 9.73
CA SER A 265 -11.85 -7.48 10.95
C SER A 265 -13.35 -7.73 11.12
N ARG A 266 -13.78 -7.93 12.37
CA ARG A 266 -15.21 -7.98 12.70
C ARG A 266 -15.81 -6.57 12.71
N GLY A 267 -16.91 -6.39 11.99
CA GLY A 267 -17.77 -5.20 12.09
C GLY A 267 -17.53 -4.12 11.03
N LYS A 268 -18.62 -3.78 10.34
CA LYS A 268 -18.84 -2.74 9.31
C LYS A 268 -18.11 -2.92 7.98
N THR A 269 -18.87 -2.96 6.89
CA THR A 269 -18.40 -2.72 5.52
C THR A 269 -17.83 -1.30 5.44
N ILE A 270 -16.65 -1.15 4.83
CA ILE A 270 -16.04 0.16 4.56
C ILE A 270 -16.01 0.36 3.05
N THR A 271 -16.30 1.57 2.60
CA THR A 271 -15.98 2.04 1.24
C THR A 271 -14.63 2.74 1.33
N THR A 272 -13.64 2.27 0.56
CA THR A 272 -12.30 2.88 0.55
C THR A 272 -11.81 3.14 -0.87
N ASN A 273 -10.82 4.01 -0.99
CA ASN A 273 -10.09 4.28 -2.22
C ASN A 273 -8.69 3.65 -2.12
N VAL A 274 -8.13 3.27 -3.27
CA VAL A 274 -6.76 2.75 -3.35
C VAL A 274 -6.04 3.12 -4.63
#